data_AF-A0A8J6VXQ5-F1
#
_entry.id   AF-A0A8J6VXQ5-F1
#
_cell.length_a   1.000
_cell.length_b   1.000
_cell.length_c   1.000
_cell.angle_alpha   90.00
_cell.angle_beta   90.00
_cell.angle_gamma   90.00
#
_symmetry.space_group_name_H-M   'P 1'
#
loop_
_entity.id
_entity.type
_entity.pdbx_description
1 polymer ?
#
loop_
_entity_poly.entity_id
_entity_poly.type
_entity_poly.pdbx_seq_one_letter_code
_entity_poly.pdbx_strand_id
1 'polypeptide(L)'
;MSNEKPTDQELAQKLLQTMQELYTDRHTFQQVDCKMFRHVNQAFYRRTQKALENLGFRQIADIEDVTISQTNPAHRTFVRVLLSSDRTTVGACYHFPLSWLVRLLQWIGLAPKGGKAIDLESELLDGSFLVTTNTLEIDTTGGIPNIHRQQFPHNTSAEQLLTHHCETLRKLSQQGIQPVKVNNYEEIEAAQHRLQALKSGYRASVGFVTDEDIDRTARSHQQQAAEVLKQSLRDMRSPSE
;
A
#
# COMPACT_ATOMS: atom_id res chain seq x y z
N MET A 1 -26.62 -23.19 -4.48
CA MET A 1 -26.35 -21.74 -4.38
C MET A 1 -26.41 -21.21 -5.80
N SER A 2 -27.36 -20.32 -6.09
CA SER A 2 -27.51 -19.73 -7.42
C SER A 2 -26.23 -18.99 -7.81
N ASN A 3 -25.75 -19.23 -9.02
CA ASN A 3 -24.51 -18.69 -9.56
C ASN A 3 -24.78 -17.34 -10.25
N GLU A 4 -25.63 -16.51 -9.65
CA GLU A 4 -25.98 -15.20 -10.22
C GLU A 4 -24.81 -14.24 -10.03
N LYS A 5 -24.47 -13.54 -11.12
CA LYS A 5 -23.45 -12.50 -11.09
C LYS A 5 -23.98 -11.34 -10.25
N PRO A 6 -23.18 -10.77 -9.34
CA PRO A 6 -23.58 -9.58 -8.60
C PRO A 6 -23.88 -8.43 -9.57
N THR A 7 -24.88 -7.63 -9.22
CA THR A 7 -25.23 -6.40 -9.91
C THR A 7 -24.14 -5.34 -9.75
N ASP A 8 -24.12 -4.34 -10.63
CA ASP A 8 -23.11 -3.27 -10.56
C ASP A 8 -23.22 -2.44 -9.28
N GLN A 9 -24.44 -2.26 -8.74
CA GLN A 9 -24.67 -1.62 -7.44
C GLN A 9 -24.08 -2.44 -6.29
N GLU A 10 -24.30 -3.76 -6.26
CA GLU A 10 -23.70 -4.63 -5.24
C GLU A 10 -22.17 -4.61 -5.33
N LEU A 11 -21.60 -4.56 -6.54
CA LEU A 11 -20.17 -4.43 -6.75
C LEU A 11 -19.64 -3.10 -6.21
N ALA A 12 -20.31 -1.99 -6.53
CA ALA A 12 -19.93 -0.67 -6.07
C ALA A 12 -20.00 -0.54 -4.54
N GLN A 13 -21.09 -1.02 -3.93
CA GLN A 13 -21.27 -1.01 -2.49
C GLN A 13 -20.18 -1.83 -1.79
N LYS A 14 -19.88 -3.01 -2.32
CA LYS A 14 -18.86 -3.88 -1.75
C LYS A 14 -17.44 -3.31 -1.89
N LEU A 15 -17.15 -2.69 -3.04
CA LEU A 15 -15.89 -1.97 -3.24
C LEU A 15 -15.75 -0.85 -2.22
N LEU A 16 -16.78 -0.01 -2.07
CA LEU A 16 -16.77 1.10 -1.12
C LEU A 16 -16.58 0.61 0.32
N GLN A 17 -17.33 -0.41 0.74
CA GLN A 17 -17.19 -1.03 2.06
C GLN A 17 -15.76 -1.54 2.29
N THR A 18 -15.20 -2.26 1.31
CA THR A 18 -13.83 -2.78 1.41
C THR A 18 -12.82 -1.65 1.57
N MET A 19 -12.98 -0.56 0.82
CA MET A 19 -12.09 0.59 0.93
C MET A 19 -12.25 1.30 2.27
N GLN A 20 -13.46 1.38 2.83
CA GLN A 20 -13.69 1.91 4.17
C GLN A 20 -13.03 1.05 5.26
N GLU A 21 -13.07 -0.27 5.13
CA GLU A 21 -12.42 -1.22 6.04
C GLU A 21 -10.88 -1.15 5.95
N LEU A 22 -10.33 -0.95 4.74
CA LEU A 22 -8.89 -0.84 4.51
C LEU A 22 -8.30 0.54 4.85
N TYR A 23 -9.11 1.59 4.79
CA TYR A 23 -8.70 2.96 5.12
C TYR A 23 -9.33 3.38 6.44
N THR A 24 -9.07 2.60 7.48
CA THR A 24 -9.36 2.99 8.87
C THR A 24 -8.17 3.77 9.44
N ASP A 25 -8.44 4.61 10.45
CA ASP A 25 -7.43 5.46 11.07
C ASP A 25 -6.28 4.66 11.70
N ARG A 26 -6.55 3.44 12.18
CA ARG A 26 -5.57 2.64 12.91
C ARG A 26 -5.63 1.16 12.54
N HIS A 27 -4.52 0.67 12.02
CA HIS A 27 -4.33 -0.76 11.77
C HIS A 27 -3.72 -1.44 12.98
N THR A 28 -4.11 -2.70 13.19
CA THR A 28 -3.51 -3.55 14.22
C THR A 28 -2.37 -4.34 13.59
N PHE A 29 -1.15 -4.13 14.08
CA PHE A 29 0.02 -4.91 13.66
C PHE A 29 0.37 -5.94 14.72
N GLN A 30 0.77 -7.13 14.27
CA GLN A 30 1.21 -8.21 15.14
C GLN A 30 2.57 -8.73 14.65
N GLN A 31 3.55 -8.85 15.54
CA GLN A 31 4.79 -9.56 15.22
C GLN A 31 4.51 -11.06 15.04
N VAL A 32 5.10 -11.64 13.99
CA VAL A 32 4.82 -13.03 13.58
C VAL A 32 6.10 -13.76 13.19
N ASP A 33 6.08 -15.09 13.27
CA ASP A 33 7.12 -15.92 12.64
C ASP A 33 6.79 -16.09 11.15
N CYS A 34 7.68 -15.63 10.26
CA CYS A 34 7.52 -15.79 8.81
C CYS A 34 7.29 -17.24 8.37
N LYS A 35 7.72 -18.25 9.15
CA LYS A 35 7.48 -19.69 8.88
C LYS A 35 6.00 -20.08 8.90
N MET A 36 5.14 -19.25 9.50
CA MET A 36 3.68 -19.44 9.48
C MET A 36 3.09 -19.17 8.08
N PHE A 37 3.79 -18.39 7.24
CA PHE A 37 3.33 -17.99 5.92
C PHE A 37 4.02 -18.82 4.83
N ARG A 38 3.80 -20.15 4.83
CA ARG A 38 4.49 -21.06 3.89
C ARG A 38 4.07 -20.87 2.43
N HIS A 39 2.91 -20.27 2.19
CA HIS A 39 2.36 -20.01 0.86
C HIS A 39 2.99 -18.81 0.14
N VAL A 40 3.71 -17.94 0.86
CA VAL A 40 4.39 -16.78 0.25
C VAL A 40 5.75 -17.16 -0.32
N ASN A 41 6.30 -16.34 -1.22
CA ASN A 41 7.64 -16.60 -1.78
C ASN A 41 8.73 -16.23 -0.75
N GLN A 42 9.06 -17.17 0.12
CA GLN A 42 10.09 -17.00 1.16
C GLN A 42 11.48 -16.66 0.59
N ALA A 43 11.79 -17.10 -0.64
CA ALA A 43 13.05 -16.78 -1.28
C ALA A 43 13.15 -15.29 -1.68
N PHE A 44 12.03 -14.65 -2.01
CA PHE A 44 11.99 -13.20 -2.22
C PHE A 44 12.39 -12.45 -0.97
N TYR A 45 11.73 -12.70 0.18
CA TYR A 45 12.05 -12.03 1.44
C TYR A 45 13.51 -12.18 1.83
N ARG A 46 14.06 -13.41 1.73
CA ARG A 46 15.49 -13.65 2.05
C ARG A 46 16.44 -12.88 1.14
N ARG A 47 16.17 -12.84 -0.18
CA ARG A 47 17.02 -12.10 -1.13
C ARG A 47 16.93 -10.60 -0.92
N THR A 48 15.72 -10.07 -0.72
CA THR A 48 15.50 -8.64 -0.48
C THR A 48 16.08 -8.19 0.85
N GLN A 49 15.87 -8.96 1.92
CA GLN A 49 16.52 -8.71 3.21
C GLN A 49 18.04 -8.63 3.06
N LYS A 50 18.67 -9.64 2.46
CA LYS A 50 20.12 -9.65 2.26
C LYS A 50 20.60 -8.45 1.44
N ALA A 51 19.85 -8.07 0.41
CA ALA A 51 20.16 -6.89 -0.41
C ALA A 51 20.10 -5.60 0.42
N LEU A 52 19.07 -5.41 1.24
CA LEU A 52 18.95 -4.25 2.13
C LEU A 52 20.00 -4.27 3.26
N GLU A 53 20.31 -5.42 3.83
CA GLU A 53 21.37 -5.57 4.83
C GLU A 53 22.75 -5.18 4.28
N ASN A 54 23.06 -5.57 3.05
CA ASN A 54 24.27 -5.11 2.35
C ASN A 54 24.30 -3.59 2.12
N LEU A 55 23.14 -2.93 2.13
CA LEU A 55 22.99 -1.48 2.03
C LEU A 55 22.95 -0.79 3.41
N GLY A 56 23.24 -1.53 4.48
CA GLY A 56 23.33 -0.99 5.85
C GLY A 56 22.02 -1.02 6.63
N PHE A 57 21.00 -1.75 6.16
CA PHE A 57 19.79 -1.98 6.95
C PHE A 57 19.98 -3.13 7.94
N ARG A 58 19.19 -3.14 9.00
CA ARG A 58 19.03 -4.28 9.93
C ARG A 58 17.58 -4.71 10.01
N GLN A 59 17.30 -6.00 10.03
CA GLN A 59 15.94 -6.49 10.27
C GLN A 59 15.48 -6.11 11.69
N ILE A 60 14.25 -5.62 11.81
CA ILE A 60 13.61 -5.26 13.08
C ILE A 60 12.54 -6.28 13.45
N ALA A 61 11.63 -6.60 12.52
CA ALA A 61 10.52 -7.50 12.77
C ALA A 61 9.99 -8.11 11.46
N ASP A 62 9.27 -9.22 11.59
CA ASP A 62 8.27 -9.64 10.62
C ASP A 62 6.90 -9.38 11.25
N ILE A 63 6.02 -8.66 10.53
CA ILE A 63 4.72 -8.23 11.05
C ILE A 63 3.58 -8.60 10.12
N GLU A 64 2.43 -8.93 10.70
CA GLU A 64 1.17 -9.08 10.02
C GLU A 64 0.29 -7.85 10.31
N ASP A 65 -0.30 -7.28 9.26
CA ASP A 65 -1.40 -6.33 9.41
C ASP A 65 -2.70 -7.12 9.62
N VAL A 66 -3.10 -7.23 10.88
CA VAL A 66 -4.25 -8.03 11.30
C VAL A 66 -5.54 -7.43 10.77
N THR A 67 -5.63 -6.10 10.64
CA THR A 67 -6.79 -5.41 10.06
C THR A 67 -7.00 -5.84 8.61
N ILE A 68 -5.93 -5.83 7.81
CA ILE A 68 -5.98 -6.31 6.42
C ILE A 68 -6.26 -7.81 6.37
N SER A 69 -5.60 -8.61 7.20
CA SER A 69 -5.77 -10.06 7.24
C SER A 69 -7.18 -10.50 7.64
N GLN A 70 -7.87 -9.76 8.52
CA GLN A 70 -9.27 -10.03 8.88
C GLN A 70 -10.23 -9.72 7.73
N THR A 71 -9.96 -8.65 6.99
CA THR A 71 -10.71 -8.29 5.77
C THR A 71 -10.46 -9.30 4.63
N ASN A 72 -9.31 -9.99 4.66
CA ASN A 72 -8.92 -10.93 3.61
C ASN A 72 -8.22 -12.21 4.14
N PRO A 73 -8.91 -13.09 4.87
CA PRO A 73 -8.29 -14.21 5.59
C PRO A 73 -7.61 -15.25 4.69
N ALA A 74 -8.07 -15.39 3.44
CA ALA A 74 -7.50 -16.33 2.48
C ALA A 74 -6.12 -15.89 1.94
N HIS A 75 -5.75 -14.62 2.15
CA HIS A 75 -4.54 -14.03 1.58
C HIS A 75 -3.68 -13.33 2.64
N ARG A 76 -3.70 -13.84 3.87
CA ARG A 76 -2.79 -13.40 4.94
C ARG A 76 -1.35 -13.38 4.43
N THR A 77 -0.63 -12.32 4.75
CA THR A 77 0.78 -12.12 4.39
C THR A 77 1.51 -11.49 5.57
N PHE A 78 2.82 -11.38 5.48
CA PHE A 78 3.61 -10.60 6.42
C PHE A 78 4.48 -9.58 5.67
N VAL A 79 4.82 -8.51 6.39
CA VAL A 79 5.77 -7.49 6.00
C VAL A 79 7.05 -7.73 6.79
N ARG A 80 8.17 -7.87 6.08
CA ARG A 80 9.49 -7.86 6.71
C ARG A 80 9.96 -6.42 6.81
N VAL A 81 10.17 -5.96 8.03
CA VAL A 81 10.55 -4.59 8.38
C VAL A 81 12.04 -4.55 8.72
N LEU A 82 12.73 -3.61 8.10
CA LEU A 82 14.14 -3.31 8.31
C LEU A 82 14.32 -1.80 8.57
N LEU A 83 15.42 -1.43 9.20
CA LEU A 83 15.75 -0.04 9.51
C LEU A 83 17.17 0.27 9.05
N SER A 84 17.36 1.41 8.40
CA SER A 84 18.67 1.90 7.97
C SER A 84 19.60 2.18 9.16
N SER A 85 20.92 2.18 8.92
CA SER A 85 21.93 2.41 9.95
C SER A 85 21.89 3.81 10.57
N ASP A 86 21.48 4.83 9.80
CA ASP A 86 21.25 6.20 10.27
C ASP A 86 19.91 6.40 10.99
N ARG A 87 19.07 5.36 10.99
CA ARG A 87 17.76 5.28 11.67
C ARG A 87 16.68 6.19 11.07
N THR A 88 16.84 6.66 9.84
CA THR A 88 15.87 7.58 9.22
C THR A 88 14.95 6.92 8.20
N THR A 89 15.32 5.74 7.69
CA THR A 89 14.60 5.05 6.63
C THR A 89 14.16 3.67 7.08
N VAL A 90 12.85 3.43 7.05
CA VAL A 90 12.25 2.11 7.24
C VAL A 90 12.16 1.42 5.88
N GLY A 91 12.76 0.24 5.76
CA GLY A 91 12.59 -0.64 4.61
C GLY A 91 11.54 -1.69 4.89
N ALA A 92 10.60 -1.89 3.98
CA ALA A 92 9.61 -2.95 4.04
C ALA A 92 9.69 -3.81 2.79
N CYS A 93 9.54 -5.13 2.92
CA CYS A 93 9.26 -5.98 1.77
C CYS A 93 8.14 -6.97 2.08
N TYR A 94 7.25 -7.15 1.10
CA TYR A 94 6.02 -7.92 1.29
C TYR A 94 5.44 -8.42 -0.04
N HIS A 95 4.47 -9.33 0.05
CA HIS A 95 3.59 -9.65 -1.05
C HIS A 95 2.34 -8.80 -0.93
N PHE A 96 1.88 -8.21 -2.04
CA PHE A 96 0.55 -7.64 -2.13
C PHE A 96 -0.47 -8.78 -2.21
N PRO A 97 -1.29 -8.99 -1.17
CA PRO A 97 -2.31 -10.00 -1.23
C PRO A 97 -3.45 -9.50 -2.13
N LEU A 98 -3.73 -10.23 -3.20
CA LEU A 98 -4.91 -9.97 -4.01
C LEU A 98 -6.12 -10.47 -3.28
N SER A 99 -6.97 -9.57 -2.78
CA SER A 99 -8.29 -9.99 -2.28
C SER A 99 -9.14 -10.59 -3.39
N TRP A 100 -10.14 -11.35 -3.01
CA TRP A 100 -11.10 -11.92 -3.96
C TRP A 100 -11.90 -10.81 -4.70
N LEU A 101 -12.11 -9.63 -4.09
CA LEU A 101 -12.61 -8.43 -4.76
C LEU A 101 -11.62 -7.91 -5.81
N VAL A 102 -10.32 -7.88 -5.48
CA VAL A 102 -9.28 -7.51 -6.46
C VAL A 102 -9.21 -8.54 -7.59
N ARG A 103 -9.52 -9.82 -7.34
CA ARG A 103 -9.70 -10.84 -8.40
C ARG A 103 -10.94 -10.60 -9.27
N LEU A 104 -12.03 -10.12 -8.69
CA LEU A 104 -13.24 -9.75 -9.42
C LEU A 104 -13.01 -8.49 -10.26
N LEU A 105 -12.35 -7.49 -9.69
CA LEU A 105 -11.86 -6.32 -10.41
C LEU A 105 -10.84 -6.72 -11.48
N GLN A 106 -9.93 -7.68 -11.24
CA GLN A 106 -9.01 -8.21 -12.26
C GLN A 106 -9.74 -8.90 -13.41
N TRP A 107 -10.85 -9.61 -13.13
CA TRP A 107 -11.67 -10.24 -14.16
C TRP A 107 -12.29 -9.21 -15.09
N ILE A 108 -12.69 -8.05 -14.56
CA ILE A 108 -13.06 -6.86 -15.34
C ILE A 108 -11.87 -5.91 -15.55
N GLY A 109 -10.63 -6.40 -15.42
CA GLY A 109 -9.32 -5.75 -15.61
C GLY A 109 -9.03 -4.44 -14.86
N LEU A 110 -9.88 -4.08 -13.90
CA LEU A 110 -9.75 -2.99 -12.93
C LEU A 110 -8.83 -3.33 -11.74
N ALA A 111 -7.87 -4.26 -11.88
CA ALA A 111 -6.91 -4.50 -10.81
C ALA A 111 -5.56 -5.09 -11.26
N PRO A 112 -4.47 -4.78 -10.53
CA PRO A 112 -3.11 -5.28 -10.77
C PRO A 112 -3.01 -6.78 -10.51
N LYS A 113 -2.05 -7.49 -11.13
CA LYS A 113 -1.83 -8.95 -10.97
C LYS A 113 -1.27 -9.39 -9.60
N GLY A 114 -1.27 -8.51 -8.61
CA GLY A 114 -0.57 -8.72 -7.35
C GLY A 114 0.94 -8.72 -7.60
N GLY A 115 1.72 -8.81 -6.53
CA GLY A 115 3.15 -8.78 -6.71
C GLY A 115 3.91 -8.72 -5.42
N LYS A 116 5.19 -8.39 -5.57
CA LYS A 116 6.15 -8.29 -4.49
C LYS A 116 6.61 -6.85 -4.47
N ALA A 117 6.57 -6.25 -3.30
CA ALA A 117 6.91 -4.86 -3.14
C ALA A 117 8.09 -4.70 -2.20
N ILE A 118 8.83 -3.64 -2.46
CA ILE A 118 9.87 -3.08 -1.62
C ILE A 118 9.50 -1.61 -1.45
N ASP A 119 9.27 -1.20 -0.21
CA ASP A 119 8.98 0.17 0.15
C ASP A 119 10.12 0.71 1.02
N LEU A 120 10.53 1.95 0.77
CA LEU A 120 11.43 2.71 1.62
C LEU A 120 10.66 3.94 2.08
N GLU A 121 10.54 4.10 3.39
CA GLU A 121 9.71 5.12 4.02
C GLU A 121 10.53 5.93 5.01
N SER A 122 10.43 7.25 4.91
CA SER A 122 10.98 8.19 5.89
C SER A 122 9.89 9.15 6.32
N GLU A 123 9.64 9.22 7.63
CA GLU A 123 8.85 10.30 8.21
C GLU A 123 9.70 11.57 8.30
N LEU A 124 9.10 12.73 8.04
CA LEU A 124 9.77 14.02 8.04
C LEU A 124 9.28 14.89 9.21
N LEU A 125 10.12 15.82 9.68
CA LEU A 125 9.84 16.66 10.86
C LEU A 125 8.60 17.57 10.70
N ASP A 126 8.16 17.84 9.47
CA ASP A 126 6.93 18.59 9.18
C ASP A 126 5.66 17.71 9.18
N GLY A 127 5.80 16.42 9.53
CA GLY A 127 4.70 15.45 9.56
C GLY A 127 4.38 14.82 8.21
N SER A 128 5.10 15.18 7.14
CA SER A 128 4.98 14.53 5.84
C SER A 128 5.83 13.26 5.76
N PHE A 129 5.65 12.48 4.69
CA PHE A 129 6.37 11.23 4.45
C PHE A 129 6.99 11.20 3.06
N LEU A 130 8.18 10.62 2.94
CA LEU A 130 8.74 10.18 1.66
C LEU A 130 8.56 8.67 1.54
N VAL A 131 7.92 8.22 0.45
CA VAL A 131 7.70 6.81 0.14
C VAL A 131 8.27 6.50 -1.24
N THR A 132 9.27 5.63 -1.30
CA THR A 132 9.88 5.16 -2.55
C THR A 132 9.63 3.67 -2.72
N THR A 133 9.03 3.26 -3.85
CA THR A 133 8.48 1.91 -4.00
C THR A 133 8.59 1.38 -5.43
N ASN A 134 8.70 0.06 -5.62
CA ASN A 134 8.66 -0.62 -6.93
C ASN A 134 7.23 -1.04 -7.35
N THR A 135 6.22 -0.22 -7.04
CA THR A 135 4.80 -0.59 -7.25
C THR A 135 4.15 0.13 -8.42
N LEU A 136 4.90 0.70 -9.37
CA LEU A 136 4.31 1.51 -10.46
C LEU A 136 3.22 0.78 -11.26
N GLU A 137 3.40 -0.52 -11.53
CA GLU A 137 2.43 -1.33 -12.27
C GLU A 137 1.41 -2.05 -11.37
N ILE A 138 1.53 -1.90 -10.05
CA ILE A 138 0.70 -2.57 -9.06
C ILE A 138 -0.25 -1.57 -8.41
N ASP A 139 0.25 -0.45 -7.93
CA ASP A 139 -0.55 0.55 -7.25
C ASP A 139 -0.85 1.73 -8.18
N THR A 140 -2.10 1.77 -8.65
CA THR A 140 -2.64 2.80 -9.55
C THR A 140 -3.26 3.99 -8.82
N THR A 141 -3.15 4.02 -7.49
CA THR A 141 -3.78 5.07 -6.68
C THR A 141 -3.11 6.42 -6.87
N GLY A 142 -3.93 7.48 -6.83
CA GLY A 142 -3.45 8.85 -6.94
C GLY A 142 -2.55 9.26 -5.77
N GLY A 143 -1.82 10.37 -5.96
CA GLY A 143 -1.03 10.99 -4.89
C GLY A 143 -1.90 11.40 -3.70
N ILE A 144 -1.30 11.38 -2.51
CA ILE A 144 -1.94 11.75 -1.24
C ILE A 144 -1.20 12.97 -0.70
N PRO A 145 -1.88 14.05 -0.31
CA PRO A 145 -1.23 15.21 0.31
C PRO A 145 -0.33 14.81 1.48
N ASN A 146 0.81 15.48 1.63
CA ASN A 146 1.83 15.19 2.64
C ASN A 146 2.50 13.81 2.51
N ILE A 147 2.33 13.11 1.38
CA ILE A 147 3.08 11.90 1.04
C ILE A 147 3.81 12.13 -0.29
N HIS A 148 5.10 12.41 -0.20
CA HIS A 148 6.02 12.46 -1.34
C HIS A 148 6.23 11.05 -1.86
N ARG A 149 5.44 10.65 -2.87
CA ARG A 149 5.49 9.30 -3.42
C ARG A 149 6.35 9.23 -4.67
N GLN A 150 7.23 8.22 -4.74
CA GLN A 150 7.98 7.85 -5.93
C GLN A 150 7.77 6.38 -6.25
N GLN A 151 7.21 6.11 -7.43
CA GLN A 151 6.95 4.76 -7.90
C GLN A 151 7.87 4.39 -9.07
N PHE A 152 8.39 3.18 -9.01
CA PHE A 152 9.29 2.61 -10.00
C PHE A 152 8.76 1.26 -10.51
N PRO A 153 9.22 0.78 -11.68
CA PRO A 153 8.86 -0.53 -12.19
C PRO A 153 9.14 -1.67 -11.20
N HIS A 154 8.29 -2.70 -11.20
CA HIS A 154 8.33 -3.84 -10.27
C HIS A 154 9.67 -4.60 -10.20
N ASN A 155 10.50 -4.51 -11.25
CA ASN A 155 11.81 -5.14 -11.32
C ASN A 155 12.96 -4.24 -10.81
N THR A 156 12.65 -3.03 -10.34
CA THR A 156 13.64 -2.10 -9.78
C THR A 156 14.24 -2.67 -8.50
N SER A 157 15.57 -2.64 -8.39
CA SER A 157 16.28 -3.25 -7.27
C SER A 157 16.19 -2.40 -5.99
N ALA A 158 16.43 -3.00 -4.83
CA ALA A 158 16.51 -2.29 -3.55
C ALA A 158 17.58 -1.18 -3.56
N GLU A 159 18.70 -1.39 -4.26
CA GLU A 159 19.79 -0.42 -4.41
C GLU A 159 19.35 0.81 -5.23
N GLN A 160 18.64 0.59 -6.34
CA GLN A 160 18.10 1.66 -7.17
C GLN A 160 17.05 2.47 -6.40
N LEU A 161 16.12 1.79 -5.70
CA LEU A 161 15.14 2.44 -4.84
C LEU A 161 15.81 3.29 -3.77
N LEU A 162 16.83 2.77 -3.09
CA LEU A 162 17.55 3.50 -2.05
C LEU A 162 18.29 4.71 -2.62
N THR A 163 18.88 4.59 -3.80
CA THR A 163 19.53 5.72 -4.49
C THR A 163 18.54 6.87 -4.69
N HIS A 164 17.37 6.58 -5.28
CA HIS A 164 16.32 7.58 -5.48
C HIS A 164 15.76 8.15 -4.18
N HIS A 165 15.59 7.30 -3.16
CA HIS A 165 15.13 7.72 -1.85
C HIS A 165 16.11 8.70 -1.19
N CYS A 166 17.40 8.36 -1.16
CA CYS A 166 18.46 9.19 -0.59
C CYS A 166 18.66 10.52 -1.35
N GLU A 167 18.56 10.49 -2.68
CA GLU A 167 18.59 11.72 -3.49
C GLU A 167 17.45 12.67 -3.14
N THR A 168 16.25 12.12 -2.90
CA THR A 168 15.06 12.89 -2.56
C THR A 168 15.14 13.42 -1.13
N LEU A 169 15.56 12.60 -0.17
CA LEU A 169 15.87 13.06 1.20
C LEU A 169 16.87 14.20 1.20
N ARG A 170 17.95 14.11 0.41
CA ARG A 170 18.95 15.18 0.32
C ARG A 170 18.33 16.49 -0.17
N LYS A 171 17.46 16.44 -1.19
CA LYS A 171 16.75 17.62 -1.71
C LYS A 171 15.82 18.22 -0.66
N LEU A 172 15.07 17.39 0.07
CA LEU A 172 14.19 17.83 1.16
C LEU A 172 14.99 18.45 2.32
N SER A 173 16.11 17.85 2.70
CA SER A 173 17.02 18.41 3.71
C SER A 173 17.59 19.77 3.30
N GLN A 174 17.90 19.98 2.01
CA GLN A 174 18.31 21.29 1.48
C GLN A 174 17.20 22.35 1.55
N GLN A 175 15.94 21.92 1.61
CA GLN A 175 14.76 22.78 1.82
C GLN A 175 14.42 22.95 3.31
N GLY A 176 15.24 22.41 4.22
CA GLY A 176 15.03 22.49 5.67
C GLY A 176 14.15 21.38 6.25
N ILE A 177 13.66 20.44 5.44
CA ILE A 177 12.81 19.33 5.87
C ILE A 177 13.71 18.13 6.18
N GLN A 178 13.84 17.78 7.46
CA GLN A 178 14.71 16.68 7.91
C GLN A 178 13.91 15.41 8.22
N PRO A 179 14.50 14.22 8.06
CA PRO A 179 13.85 12.98 8.47
C PRO A 179 13.87 12.79 10.00
N VAL A 180 12.83 12.12 10.50
CA VAL A 180 12.69 11.68 11.89
C VAL A 180 13.55 10.42 12.09
N LYS A 181 14.24 10.34 13.24
CA LYS A 181 14.95 9.13 13.64
C LYS A 181 14.04 8.18 14.40
N VAL A 182 14.14 6.89 14.08
CA VAL A 182 13.33 5.82 14.64
C VAL A 182 14.25 4.75 15.23
N ASN A 183 14.03 4.32 16.47
CA ASN A 183 15.00 3.52 17.22
C ASN A 183 14.64 2.04 17.35
N ASN A 184 13.35 1.77 17.43
CA ASN A 184 12.79 0.48 17.80
C ASN A 184 11.52 0.21 17.00
N TYR A 185 10.93 -0.96 17.23
CA TYR A 185 9.73 -1.39 16.51
C TYR A 185 8.52 -0.52 16.85
N GLU A 186 8.37 -0.12 18.12
CA GLU A 186 7.24 0.66 18.62
C GLU A 186 7.17 2.04 17.96
N GLU A 187 8.31 2.68 17.75
CA GLU A 187 8.39 3.96 17.02
C GLU A 187 8.12 3.78 15.51
N ILE A 188 8.53 2.64 14.91
CA ILE A 188 8.17 2.31 13.52
C ILE A 188 6.65 2.14 13.41
N GLU A 189 6.05 1.37 14.31
CA GLU A 189 4.60 1.15 14.34
C GLU A 189 3.85 2.48 14.50
N ALA A 190 4.32 3.35 15.39
CA ALA A 190 3.74 4.68 15.56
C ALA A 190 3.84 5.54 14.28
N ALA A 191 4.96 5.46 13.55
CA ALA A 191 5.11 6.13 12.26
C ALA A 191 4.15 5.55 11.20
N GLN A 192 3.96 4.23 11.17
CA GLN A 192 2.98 3.57 10.30
C GLN A 192 1.55 4.03 10.61
N HIS A 193 1.17 4.20 11.88
CA HIS A 193 -0.14 4.76 12.23
C HIS A 193 -0.32 6.20 11.75
N ARG A 194 0.72 7.04 11.85
CA ARG A 194 0.65 8.42 11.32
C ARG A 194 0.51 8.44 9.80
N LEU A 195 1.28 7.61 9.09
CA LEU A 195 1.16 7.44 7.65
C LEU A 195 -0.23 6.93 7.24
N GLN A 196 -0.77 5.95 7.98
CA GLN A 196 -2.10 5.40 7.73
C GLN A 196 -3.19 6.43 7.98
N ALA A 197 -3.08 7.26 9.02
CA ALA A 197 -4.02 8.35 9.28
C ALA A 197 -4.04 9.38 8.14
N LEU A 198 -2.89 9.73 7.55
CA LEU A 198 -2.83 10.58 6.36
C LEU A 198 -3.54 9.93 5.16
N LYS A 199 -3.27 8.64 4.92
CA LYS A 199 -3.90 7.86 3.84
C LYS A 199 -5.41 7.79 4.02
N SER A 200 -5.87 7.40 5.22
CA SER A 200 -7.27 7.25 5.56
C SER A 200 -8.02 8.58 5.51
N GLY A 201 -7.50 9.63 6.14
CA GLY A 201 -8.13 10.95 6.15
C GLY A 201 -8.32 11.52 4.75
N TYR A 202 -7.30 11.42 3.90
CA TYR A 202 -7.45 11.84 2.50
C TYR A 202 -8.46 10.97 1.74
N ARG A 203 -8.38 9.64 1.87
CA ARG A 203 -9.30 8.72 1.19
C ARG A 203 -10.73 8.99 1.60
N ALA A 204 -11.03 9.13 2.89
CA ALA A 204 -12.34 9.52 3.37
C ALA A 204 -12.80 10.85 2.75
N SER A 205 -11.92 11.86 2.68
CA SER A 205 -12.25 13.19 2.12
C SER A 205 -12.65 13.18 0.64
N VAL A 206 -12.18 12.19 -0.13
CA VAL A 206 -12.51 12.02 -1.56
C VAL A 206 -13.54 10.92 -1.83
N GLY A 207 -14.19 10.40 -0.77
CA GLY A 207 -15.18 9.31 -0.89
C GLY A 207 -14.56 7.93 -1.15
N PHE A 208 -13.32 7.72 -0.72
CA PHE A 208 -12.48 6.52 -0.78
C PHE A 208 -11.93 6.13 -2.17
N VAL A 209 -12.78 6.15 -3.20
CA VAL A 209 -12.43 5.78 -4.58
C VAL A 209 -12.78 6.92 -5.53
N THR A 210 -11.83 7.48 -6.26
CA THR A 210 -12.15 8.54 -7.24
C THR A 210 -12.44 7.96 -8.63
N ASP A 211 -13.07 8.76 -9.49
CA ASP A 211 -13.29 8.39 -10.88
C ASP A 211 -11.95 8.18 -11.60
N GLU A 212 -10.95 8.99 -11.26
CA GLU A 212 -9.58 8.84 -11.80
C GLU A 212 -8.90 7.55 -11.33
N ASP A 213 -9.16 7.08 -10.10
CA ASP A 213 -8.63 5.79 -9.64
C ASP A 213 -9.23 4.63 -10.46
N ILE A 214 -10.52 4.73 -10.80
CA ILE A 214 -11.20 3.76 -11.68
C ILE A 214 -10.62 3.84 -13.10
N ASP A 215 -10.45 5.05 -13.65
CA ASP A 215 -9.91 5.26 -14.99
C ASP A 215 -8.47 4.77 -15.16
N ARG A 216 -7.60 5.04 -14.18
CA ARG A 216 -6.21 4.56 -14.22
C ARG A 216 -6.11 3.05 -14.25
N THR A 217 -7.12 2.36 -13.75
CA THR A 217 -7.13 0.91 -13.66
C THR A 217 -7.91 0.25 -14.80
N ALA A 218 -8.85 0.97 -15.43
CA ALA A 218 -9.65 0.48 -16.55
C ALA A 218 -8.83 0.31 -17.83
N ARG A 219 -8.97 -0.85 -18.48
CA ARG A 219 -8.46 -1.06 -19.85
C ARG A 219 -9.46 -0.58 -20.88
N SER A 220 -9.01 -0.38 -22.11
CA SER A 220 -9.85 0.11 -23.23
C SER A 220 -11.16 -0.68 -23.42
N HIS A 221 -11.13 -2.00 -23.31
CA HIS A 221 -12.31 -2.86 -23.46
C HIS A 221 -13.24 -2.89 -22.23
N GLN A 222 -12.92 -2.14 -21.18
CA GLN A 222 -13.61 -2.15 -19.88
C GLN A 222 -14.22 -0.80 -19.51
N GLN A 223 -14.10 0.19 -20.40
CA GLN A 223 -14.59 1.55 -20.15
C GLN A 223 -16.09 1.58 -19.83
N GLN A 224 -16.91 0.75 -20.47
CA GLN A 224 -18.34 0.70 -20.16
C GLN A 224 -18.60 0.24 -18.71
N ALA A 225 -17.92 -0.79 -18.24
CA ALA A 225 -18.08 -1.26 -16.85
C ALA A 225 -17.54 -0.24 -15.84
N ALA A 226 -16.43 0.43 -16.18
CA ALA A 226 -15.89 1.53 -15.38
C ALA A 226 -16.89 2.69 -15.23
N GLU A 227 -17.54 3.11 -16.31
CA GLU A 227 -18.55 4.17 -16.26
C GLU A 227 -19.76 3.80 -15.40
N VAL A 228 -20.25 2.55 -15.50
CA VAL A 228 -21.36 2.08 -14.66
C VAL A 228 -20.97 2.04 -13.18
N LEU A 229 -19.73 1.62 -12.87
CA LEU A 229 -19.20 1.63 -11.51
C LEU A 229 -19.09 3.05 -10.95
N LYS A 230 -18.56 4.01 -11.73
CA LYS A 230 -18.50 5.43 -11.35
C LYS A 230 -19.88 5.98 -11.07
N GLN A 231 -20.85 5.72 -11.97
CA GLN A 231 -22.22 6.19 -11.78
C GLN A 231 -22.82 5.62 -10.49
N SER A 232 -22.67 4.32 -10.25
CA SER A 232 -23.16 3.66 -9.03
C SER A 232 -22.53 4.28 -7.77
N LEU A 233 -21.24 4.61 -7.79
CA LEU A 233 -20.56 5.28 -6.67
C LEU A 233 -21.05 6.72 -6.46
N ARG A 234 -21.36 7.47 -7.53
CA ARG A 234 -21.94 8.81 -7.46
C ARG A 234 -23.36 8.78 -6.89
N ASP A 235 -24.17 7.83 -7.33
CA ASP A 235 -25.55 7.64 -6.85
C ASP A 235 -25.58 7.33 -5.35
N MET A 236 -24.64 6.51 -4.86
CA MET A 236 -24.52 6.21 -3.42
C MET A 236 -24.01 7.38 -2.57
N ARG A 237 -23.32 8.36 -3.16
CA ARG A 237 -22.80 9.54 -2.45
C ARG A 237 -23.80 10.69 -2.40
N SER A 238 -24.73 10.71 -3.35
CA SER A 238 -25.77 11.72 -3.40
C SER A 238 -26.79 11.37 -2.30
N PRO A 239 -27.00 12.23 -1.29
CA PRO A 239 -28.02 11.95 -0.28
C PRO A 239 -29.35 11.72 -0.98
N SER A 240 -30.04 10.64 -0.63
CA SER A 240 -31.41 10.42 -1.07
C SER A 240 -32.24 11.61 -0.58
N GLU A 241 -32.67 12.48 -1.49
CA GLU A 241 -33.63 13.55 -1.19
C GLU A 241 -34.96 13.00 -0.67
#